data_AF-A0A7J8ZXU7-F1
#
_entry.id   AF-A0A7J8ZXU7-F1
#
_cell.length_a   1.000
_cell.length_b   1.000
_cell.length_c   1.000
_cell.angle_alpha   90.00
_cell.angle_beta   90.00
_cell.angle_gamma   90.00
#
_symmetry.space_group_name_H-M   'P 1'
#
loop_
_entity.id
_entity.type
_entity.pdbx_description
1 polymer ?
#
loop_
_entity_poly.entity_id
_entity_poly.type
_entity_poly.pdbx_seq_one_letter_code
_entity_poly.pdbx_strand_id
1 'polypeptide(L)'
;CINNFTSLRELKVSNCSAGISFPEEGFPTNLTSLQISKAPRIYTSLVEWGLNRLTSLQELEISGEGCSSVKSFPEEGIGMTLPPSLTSICIRDFENLEFIGCPLLDERCSRGKGREWSKIAHIPYVRLITNVMPRELD
;
A
#
# COMPACT_ATOMS: atom_id res chain seq x y z
N CYS A 1 -16.38 -12.56 10.77
CA CYS A 1 -15.46 -11.97 9.75
C CYS A 1 -15.21 -10.50 10.09
N ILE A 2 -13.98 -10.00 9.88
CA ILE A 2 -13.57 -8.64 10.29
C ILE A 2 -14.33 -7.52 9.56
N ASN A 3 -14.93 -7.85 8.41
CA ASN A 3 -15.70 -6.92 7.58
C ASN A 3 -17.08 -6.53 8.17
N ASN A 4 -17.54 -7.21 9.22
CA ASN A 4 -18.76 -6.86 9.95
C ASN A 4 -18.55 -5.79 11.03
N PHE A 5 -17.30 -5.40 11.30
CA PHE A 5 -17.02 -4.32 12.25
C PHE A 5 -17.17 -2.96 11.57
N THR A 6 -18.42 -2.56 11.32
CA THR A 6 -18.76 -1.29 10.66
C THR A 6 -18.28 -0.06 11.44
N SER A 7 -18.01 -0.19 12.74
CA SER A 7 -17.44 0.85 13.59
C SER A 7 -15.91 0.87 13.61
N LEU A 8 -15.23 -0.11 13.00
CA LEU A 8 -13.77 -0.19 13.01
C LEU A 8 -13.20 0.91 12.12
N ARG A 9 -12.44 1.82 12.74
CA ARG A 9 -11.76 2.94 12.07
C ARG A 9 -10.27 2.69 11.91
N GLU A 10 -9.67 2.00 12.85
CA GLU A 10 -8.24 1.77 12.89
C GLU A 10 -7.99 0.26 12.94
N LEU A 11 -7.12 -0.22 12.06
CA LEU A 11 -6.70 -1.60 12.03
C LEU A 11 -5.19 -1.67 11.96
N LYS A 12 -4.59 -2.31 12.97
CA LYS A 12 -3.18 -2.64 12.99
C LYS A 12 -2.99 -4.15 12.91
N VAL A 13 -2.24 -4.58 11.91
CA VAL A 13 -1.87 -5.97 11.66
C VAL A 13 -0.35 -6.07 11.82
N SER A 14 0.08 -6.91 12.75
CA SER A 14 1.51 -7.13 13.02
C SER A 14 1.79 -8.58 13.38
N ASN A 15 2.93 -9.11 12.93
CA ASN A 15 3.41 -10.45 13.28
C ASN A 15 2.43 -11.57 12.90
N CYS A 16 1.84 -11.50 11.71
CA CYS A 16 0.98 -12.56 11.20
C CYS A 16 1.81 -13.60 10.45
N SER A 17 1.66 -14.87 10.85
CA SER A 17 2.32 -15.98 10.16
C SER A 17 1.78 -16.12 8.74
N ALA A 18 2.56 -16.77 7.87
CA ALA A 18 2.22 -16.99 6.46
C ALA A 18 0.98 -17.90 6.24
N GLY A 19 0.36 -18.41 7.31
CA GLY A 19 -0.87 -19.20 7.26
C GLY A 19 -2.15 -18.38 7.47
N ILE A 20 -2.05 -17.11 7.85
CA ILE A 20 -3.23 -16.24 8.07
C ILE A 20 -3.48 -15.43 6.80
N SER A 21 -4.61 -15.70 6.14
CA SER A 21 -5.15 -14.88 5.06
C SER A 21 -6.29 -13.99 5.57
N PHE A 22 -6.49 -12.85 4.91
CA PHE A 22 -7.69 -12.05 5.13
C PHE A 22 -8.88 -12.65 4.38
N PRO A 23 -10.12 -12.39 4.83
CA PRO A 23 -11.30 -12.87 4.13
C PRO A 23 -11.33 -12.34 2.69
N GLU A 24 -11.86 -13.14 1.77
CA GLU A 24 -11.99 -12.80 0.36
C GLU A 24 -12.81 -11.52 0.15
N GLU A 25 -13.71 -11.19 1.09
CA GLU A 25 -14.46 -9.92 1.09
C GLU A 25 -13.63 -8.71 1.55
N GLY A 26 -12.32 -8.89 1.78
CA GLY A 26 -11.34 -7.84 1.96
C GLY A 26 -11.28 -7.23 3.36
N PHE A 27 -11.06 -5.92 3.39
CA PHE A 27 -10.95 -5.10 4.60
C PHE A 27 -12.22 -4.24 4.78
N PRO A 28 -12.58 -3.85 6.02
CA PRO A 28 -13.69 -2.94 6.26
C PRO A 28 -13.46 -1.58 5.58
N THR A 29 -14.42 -1.13 4.79
CA THR A 29 -14.31 0.11 3.98
C THR A 29 -14.43 1.40 4.79
N ASN A 30 -14.87 1.30 6.05
CA ASN A 30 -14.98 2.40 7.01
C ASN A 30 -13.66 2.73 7.72
N LEU A 31 -12.60 1.96 7.47
CA LEU A 31 -11.27 2.19 8.02
C LEU A 31 -10.73 3.55 7.56
N THR A 32 -10.21 4.32 8.51
CA THR A 32 -9.50 5.58 8.31
C THR A 32 -7.99 5.40 8.45
N SER A 33 -7.54 4.42 9.24
CA SER A 33 -6.11 4.10 9.39
C SER A 33 -5.86 2.59 9.29
N LEU A 34 -4.89 2.20 8.46
CA LEU A 34 -4.47 0.82 8.26
C LEU A 34 -2.95 0.72 8.37
N GLN A 35 -2.48 -0.11 9.29
CA GLN A 35 -1.06 -0.39 9.50
C GLN A 35 -0.79 -1.89 9.33
N ILE A 36 0.14 -2.25 8.45
CA ILE A 36 0.51 -3.65 8.18
C ILE A 36 2.02 -3.79 8.34
N SER A 37 2.46 -4.76 9.14
CA SER A 37 3.87 -5.09 9.38
C SER A 37 4.04 -6.59 9.61
N LYS A 38 5.15 -7.20 9.14
CA LYS A 38 5.43 -8.64 9.38
C LYS A 38 4.24 -9.55 9.04
N ALA A 39 3.62 -9.33 7.88
CA ALA A 39 2.36 -9.95 7.50
C ALA A 39 2.28 -10.23 5.98
N PRO A 40 3.09 -11.17 5.46
CA PRO A 40 3.31 -11.34 4.02
C PRO A 40 2.05 -11.72 3.24
N ARG A 41 1.21 -12.63 3.77
CA ARG A 41 -0.07 -13.00 3.12
C ARG A 41 -1.07 -11.86 3.08
N ILE A 42 -1.09 -11.04 4.12
CA ILE A 42 -2.04 -9.93 4.26
C ILE A 42 -1.66 -8.81 3.30
N TYR A 43 -0.35 -8.58 3.13
CA TYR A 43 0.17 -7.73 2.07
C TYR A 43 -0.29 -8.18 0.69
N THR A 44 -0.17 -9.48 0.36
CA THR A 44 -0.65 -10.01 -0.93
C THR A 44 -2.15 -9.80 -1.10
N SER A 45 -2.96 -10.15 -0.10
CA SER A 45 -4.41 -9.95 -0.13
C SER A 45 -4.81 -8.48 -0.27
N LEU A 46 -4.05 -7.55 0.32
CA LEU A 46 -4.30 -6.12 0.20
C LEU A 46 -4.09 -5.62 -1.24
N VAL A 47 -3.02 -6.10 -1.89
CA VAL A 47 -2.72 -5.79 -3.30
C VAL A 47 -3.79 -6.36 -4.22
N GLU A 48 -4.17 -7.63 -4.03
CA GLU A 48 -5.22 -8.30 -4.80
C GLU A 48 -6.60 -7.65 -4.62
N TRP A 49 -6.92 -7.21 -3.40
CA TRP A 49 -8.20 -6.57 -3.10
C TRP A 49 -8.33 -5.18 -3.74
N GLY A 50 -7.23 -4.44 -3.83
CA GLY A 50 -7.18 -3.09 -4.38
C GLY A 50 -7.46 -2.02 -3.31
N LEU A 51 -6.46 -1.19 -3.03
CA LEU A 51 -6.54 -0.11 -2.04
C LEU A 51 -7.64 0.91 -2.33
N ASN A 52 -8.00 1.11 -3.60
CA ASN A 52 -9.06 2.02 -4.02
C ASN A 52 -10.44 1.69 -3.43
N ARG A 53 -10.66 0.45 -2.96
CA ARG A 53 -11.89 0.04 -2.26
C ARG A 53 -11.99 0.60 -0.84
N LEU A 54 -10.87 1.00 -0.24
CA LEU A 54 -10.80 1.59 1.09
C LEU A 54 -11.17 3.07 1.03
N THR A 55 -12.41 3.37 0.65
CA THR A 55 -12.88 4.72 0.34
C THR A 55 -12.83 5.70 1.51
N SER A 56 -12.72 5.23 2.75
CA SER A 56 -12.58 6.08 3.95
C SER A 56 -11.13 6.21 4.44
N LEU A 57 -10.17 5.51 3.82
CA LEU A 57 -8.82 5.38 4.34
C LEU A 57 -8.02 6.65 4.12
N GLN A 58 -7.57 7.24 5.22
CA GLN A 58 -6.76 8.46 5.24
C GLN A 58 -5.29 8.15 5.43
N GLU A 59 -4.99 7.14 6.26
CA GLU A 59 -3.63 6.77 6.63
C GLU A 59 -3.34 5.31 6.28
N LEU A 60 -2.26 5.09 5.53
CA LEU A 60 -1.76 3.77 5.18
C LEU A 60 -0.29 3.65 5.55
N GLU A 61 0.04 2.68 6.41
CA GLU A 61 1.42 2.27 6.68
C GLU A 61 1.62 0.81 6.31
N ILE A 62 2.62 0.55 5.49
CA ILE A 62 3.04 -0.81 5.10
C ILE A 62 4.54 -0.93 5.36
N SER A 63 4.91 -1.85 6.26
CA SER A 63 6.28 -2.25 6.51
C SER A 63 6.55 -3.61 5.87
N GLY A 64 7.60 -3.67 5.07
CA GLY A 64 8.13 -4.88 4.43
C GLY A 64 8.94 -5.77 5.37
N GLU A 65 9.06 -5.41 6.66
CA GLU A 65 9.80 -6.22 7.62
C GLU A 65 9.22 -7.64 7.67
N GLY A 66 10.06 -8.67 7.48
CA GLY A 66 9.62 -10.07 7.39
C GLY A 66 8.94 -10.46 6.06
N CYS A 67 8.87 -9.56 5.07
CA CYS A 67 8.36 -9.82 3.73
C CYS A 67 9.51 -9.91 2.70
N SER A 68 10.53 -10.71 3.01
CA SER A 68 11.78 -10.80 2.22
C SER A 68 11.61 -11.35 0.81
N SER A 69 10.50 -12.04 0.52
CA SER A 69 10.19 -12.58 -0.81
C SER A 69 9.58 -11.54 -1.77
N VAL A 70 9.19 -10.36 -1.27
CA VAL A 70 8.52 -9.34 -2.06
C VAL A 70 9.55 -8.52 -2.84
N LYS A 71 9.51 -8.63 -4.17
CA LYS A 71 10.37 -7.89 -5.09
C LYS A 71 9.69 -6.69 -5.76
N SER A 72 8.37 -6.66 -5.77
CA SER A 72 7.58 -5.60 -6.38
C SER A 72 6.39 -5.18 -5.50
N PHE A 73 6.05 -3.89 -5.53
CA PHE A 73 4.86 -3.35 -4.86
C PHE A 73 4.14 -2.26 -5.66
N PRO A 74 2.88 -2.48 -6.08
CA PRO A 74 2.21 -3.78 -6.21
C PRO A 74 2.97 -4.69 -7.19
N GLU A 75 2.53 -5.94 -7.35
CA GLU A 75 3.01 -6.82 -8.41
C GLU A 75 2.90 -6.16 -9.80
N GLU A 76 3.89 -6.44 -10.65
CA GLU A 76 3.98 -5.86 -11.99
C GLU A 76 2.75 -6.25 -12.82
N GLY A 77 2.08 -5.25 -13.41
CA GLY A 77 0.85 -5.45 -14.17
C GLY A 77 -0.45 -5.39 -13.36
N ILE A 78 -0.42 -5.40 -12.03
CA ILE A 78 -1.64 -5.30 -11.20
C ILE A 78 -2.11 -3.85 -11.04
N GLY A 79 -1.21 -2.86 -11.16
CA GLY A 79 -1.55 -1.44 -11.16
C GLY A 79 -2.24 -0.97 -9.85
N MET A 80 -1.49 -0.39 -8.93
CA MET A 80 -2.05 0.06 -7.65
C MET A 80 -2.75 1.40 -7.83
N THR A 81 -4.04 1.45 -7.51
CA THR A 81 -4.78 2.71 -7.42
C THR A 81 -4.95 3.08 -5.96
N LEU A 82 -4.57 4.30 -5.60
CA LEU A 82 -4.70 4.80 -4.22
C LEU A 82 -6.15 5.24 -3.93
N PRO A 83 -6.64 5.09 -2.70
CA PRO A 83 -7.94 5.59 -2.32
C PRO A 83 -8.00 7.13 -2.40
N PRO A 84 -9.15 7.69 -2.82
CA PRO A 84 -9.31 9.14 -3.00
C PRO A 84 -9.30 9.92 -1.67
N SER A 85 -9.52 9.24 -0.56
CA SER A 85 -9.48 9.81 0.79
C SER A 85 -8.10 9.77 1.43
N LEU A 86 -7.12 9.10 0.79
CA LEU A 86 -5.79 8.94 1.35
C LEU A 86 -5.11 10.30 1.46
N THR A 87 -4.58 10.60 2.63
CA THR A 87 -3.85 11.84 2.92
C THR A 87 -2.41 11.56 3.33
N SER A 88 -2.15 10.35 3.85
CA SER A 88 -0.86 9.90 4.32
C SER A 88 -0.57 8.48 3.89
N ILE A 89 0.60 8.27 3.28
CA ILE A 89 1.10 6.95 2.96
C ILE A 89 2.56 6.80 3.38
N CYS A 90 2.85 5.71 4.07
CA CYS A 90 4.18 5.31 4.50
C CYS A 90 4.47 3.89 4.03
N ILE A 91 5.48 3.73 3.17
CA ILE A 91 5.97 2.41 2.74
C ILE A 91 7.44 2.34 3.15
N ARG A 92 7.80 1.33 3.94
CA ARG A 92 9.15 1.22 4.53
C ARG A 92 9.63 -0.21 4.70
N ASP A 93 10.93 -0.36 4.97
CA ASP A 93 11.55 -1.60 5.44
C ASP A 93 11.38 -2.80 4.49
N PHE A 94 11.28 -2.57 3.19
CA PHE A 94 11.38 -3.64 2.20
C PHE A 94 12.84 -3.84 1.77
N GLU A 95 13.42 -4.97 2.17
CA GLU A 95 14.84 -5.27 1.94
C GLU A 95 15.16 -5.59 0.48
N ASN A 96 14.27 -6.29 -0.23
CA ASN A 96 14.50 -6.81 -1.59
C ASN A 96 13.58 -6.18 -2.65
N LEU A 97 13.04 -5.00 -2.40
CA LEU A 97 12.12 -4.34 -3.33
C LEU A 97 12.91 -3.77 -4.51
N GLU A 98 12.69 -4.36 -5.69
CA GLU A 98 13.31 -3.97 -6.95
C GLU A 98 12.44 -2.97 -7.72
N PHE A 99 11.11 -3.06 -7.56
CA PHE A 99 10.15 -2.23 -8.29
C PHE A 99 9.01 -1.75 -7.39
N ILE A 100 8.60 -0.50 -7.58
CA ILE A 100 7.42 0.05 -6.92
C ILE A 100 6.49 0.64 -7.97
N GLY A 101 5.42 -0.09 -8.30
CA GLY A 101 4.32 0.38 -9.16
C GLY A 101 3.38 1.34 -8.43
N CYS A 102 3.90 2.14 -7.51
CA CYS A 102 3.13 3.14 -6.78
C CYS A 102 2.94 4.36 -7.69
N PRO A 103 1.70 4.85 -7.88
CA PRO A 103 1.45 6.04 -8.68
C PRO A 103 2.29 7.24 -8.23
N LEU A 104 2.69 7.31 -6.97
CA LEU A 104 3.49 8.41 -6.41
C LEU A 104 4.93 8.45 -6.91
N LEU A 105 5.45 7.33 -7.43
CA LEU A 105 6.79 7.22 -7.99
C LEU A 105 6.80 7.24 -9.53
N ASP A 106 5.62 7.28 -10.14
CA ASP A 106 5.49 7.36 -11.59
C ASP A 106 5.87 8.77 -12.06
N GLU A 107 6.72 8.88 -13.09
CA GLU A 107 7.06 10.17 -13.69
C GLU A 107 5.81 10.93 -14.18
N ARG A 108 4.77 10.20 -14.58
CA ARG A 108 3.47 10.76 -14.98
C ARG A 108 2.74 11.45 -13.83
N CYS A 109 3.16 11.20 -12.60
CA CYS A 109 2.66 11.81 -11.38
C CYS A 109 3.63 12.86 -10.80
N SER A 110 4.60 13.34 -11.61
CA SER A 110 5.50 14.42 -11.21
C SER A 110 4.74 15.64 -10.70
N ARG A 111 5.08 16.14 -9.51
CA ARG A 111 4.41 17.26 -8.85
C ARG A 111 4.28 18.48 -9.77
N GLY A 112 3.04 18.85 -10.06
CA GLY A 112 2.70 20.04 -10.86
C GLY A 112 2.97 19.95 -12.38
N LYS A 113 3.51 18.83 -12.88
CA LYS A 113 3.85 18.65 -14.31
C LYS A 113 3.34 17.34 -14.91
N GLY A 114 3.15 16.33 -14.09
CA GLY A 114 2.72 15.00 -14.52
C GLY A 114 1.27 14.99 -14.97
N ARG A 115 0.98 14.32 -16.09
CA ARG A 115 -0.38 14.20 -16.65
C ARG A 115 -1.38 13.50 -15.71
N GLU A 116 -0.87 12.69 -14.80
CA GLU A 116 -1.63 11.94 -13.79
C GLU A 116 -1.56 12.60 -12.39
N TRP A 117 -0.88 13.75 -12.25
CA TRP A 117 -0.70 14.43 -10.95
C TRP A 117 -2.02 14.70 -10.22
N SER A 118 -3.08 15.06 -10.94
CA SER A 118 -4.41 15.31 -10.36
C SER A 118 -5.00 14.12 -9.61
N LYS A 119 -4.57 12.89 -9.92
CA LYS A 119 -5.02 11.66 -9.24
C LYS A 119 -4.38 11.44 -7.87
N ILE A 120 -3.30 12.17 -7.56
CA ILE A 120 -2.54 12.03 -6.31
C ILE A 120 -2.31 13.35 -5.58
N ALA A 121 -2.70 14.47 -6.19
CA ALA A 121 -2.46 15.82 -5.67
C ALA A 121 -3.11 16.06 -4.30
N HIS A 122 -4.10 15.25 -3.92
CA HIS A 122 -4.79 15.29 -2.63
C HIS A 122 -4.00 14.63 -1.48
N ILE A 123 -2.86 13.99 -1.76
CA ILE A 123 -2.02 13.31 -0.77
C ILE A 123 -0.84 14.24 -0.37
N PRO A 124 -0.97 15.05 0.70
CA PRO A 124 0.07 15.99 1.10
C PRO A 124 1.31 15.30 1.70
N TYR A 125 1.16 14.12 2.30
CA TYR A 125 2.23 13.45 3.02
C TYR A 125 2.53 12.08 2.40
N VAL A 126 3.69 12.00 1.74
CA VAL A 126 4.20 10.78 1.14
C VAL A 126 5.57 10.50 1.76
N ARG A 127 5.73 9.32 2.36
CA ARG A 127 7.00 8.86 2.91
C ARG A 127 7.32 7.48 2.37
N LEU A 128 8.36 7.40 1.55
CA LEU A 128 8.87 6.14 1.00
C LEU A 128 10.29 5.98 1.53
N ILE A 129 10.49 5.01 2.42
CA ILE A 129 11.78 4.69 3.02
C ILE A 129 12.16 3.30 2.53
N THR A 130 12.61 3.25 1.29
CA THR A 130 12.96 2.00 0.62
C THR A 130 14.40 2.10 0.11
N ASN A 131 15.18 1.03 0.27
CA ASN A 131 16.58 0.98 -0.20
C ASN A 131 16.69 0.72 -1.71
N VAL A 132 15.68 1.08 -2.51
CA VAL A 132 15.65 0.80 -3.96
C VAL A 132 16.82 1.54 -4.58
N MET A 133 17.89 0.80 -4.92
CA MET A 133 18.95 1.31 -5.76
C MET A 133 18.33 1.59 -7.14
N PRO A 134 18.48 2.81 -7.70
CA PRO A 134 18.04 3.05 -9.06
C PRO A 134 18.74 2.02 -9.98
N ARG A 135 17.98 1.40 -10.89
CA ARG A 135 18.56 0.57 -11.96
C ARG A 135 19.68 1.37 -12.60
N GLU A 136 20.91 0.88 -12.52
CA GLU A 136 21.95 1.33 -13.45
C GLU A 136 21.41 1.05 -14.86
N LEU A 137 21.31 2.13 -15.64
CA LEU A 137 21.02 2.05 -17.06
C LEU A 137 22.31 1.60 -17.74
N ASP A 138 22.39 0.31 -18.08
CA ASP A 138 23.34 -0.18 -19.10
C ASP A 138 22.89 0.29 -20.50
#